data_AF-A0A6G1RFG2-F1
#
_entry.id   AF-A0A6G1RFG2-F1
#
_cell.length_a   1.000
_cell.length_b   1.000
_cell.length_c   1.000
_cell.angle_alpha   90.00
_cell.angle_beta   90.00
_cell.angle_gamma   90.00
#
_symmetry.space_group_name_H-M   'P 1'
#
loop_
_entity.id
_entity.type
_entity.pdbx_description
1 polymer ?
#
loop_
_entity_poly.entity_id
_entity_poly.type
_entity_poly.pdbx_seq_one_letter_code
_entity_poly.pdbx_strand_id
1 'polypeptide(L)'
;DRHIGVDCSDGFNGGCEQLCLQQMVPLPEEPLLYNILMFCGCIEDYKLGTDGRSCQLISESCPEAGDCSEPRELPMNQTLSGEIFYGYNNHSKEVATGQ
;
A
#
# COMPACT_ATOMS: atom_id res chain seq x y z
N ASP A 1 6.78 11.03 -22.79
CA ASP A 1 6.88 9.82 -21.97
C ASP A 1 8.27 9.71 -21.38
N ARG A 2 8.45 10.18 -20.13
CA ARG A 2 9.79 10.32 -19.53
C ARG A 2 9.77 10.08 -18.03
N HIS A 3 9.06 9.04 -17.58
CA HIS A 3 9.14 8.56 -16.19
C HIS A 3 9.78 7.16 -16.20
N ILE A 4 11.08 7.10 -16.50
CA ILE A 4 11.87 5.87 -16.35
C ILE A 4 12.37 5.86 -14.91
N GLY A 5 11.72 5.08 -14.04
CA GLY A 5 12.12 4.87 -12.65
C GLY A 5 11.14 5.40 -11.61
N VAL A 6 11.51 5.23 -10.33
CA VAL A 6 10.84 5.82 -9.17
C VAL A 6 11.56 7.12 -8.82
N ASP A 7 10.83 8.23 -8.73
CA ASP A 7 11.37 9.52 -8.32
C ASP A 7 10.60 10.04 -7.10
N CYS A 8 11.16 9.87 -5.90
CA CYS A 8 10.51 10.32 -4.67
C CYS A 8 10.45 11.85 -4.53
N SER A 9 11.06 12.60 -5.45
CA SER A 9 11.08 14.07 -5.44
C SER A 9 10.02 14.69 -6.35
N ASP A 10 9.27 13.86 -7.08
CA ASP A 10 8.27 14.28 -8.08
C ASP A 10 7.01 14.93 -7.47
N GLY A 11 6.84 14.83 -6.15
CA GLY A 11 5.65 15.30 -5.42
C GLY A 11 4.45 14.35 -5.52
N PHE A 12 4.60 13.21 -6.19
CA PHE A 12 3.60 12.15 -6.39
C PHE A 12 4.04 10.81 -5.79
N ASN A 13 4.89 10.86 -4.76
CA ASN A 13 5.42 9.68 -4.07
C ASN A 13 6.14 8.71 -5.02
N GLY A 14 6.74 9.21 -6.11
CA GLY A 14 7.40 8.39 -7.12
C GLY A 14 6.50 7.35 -7.78
N GLY A 15 5.17 7.47 -7.65
CA GLY A 15 4.17 6.48 -8.06
C GLY A 15 4.15 5.21 -7.20
N CYS A 16 4.58 5.27 -5.94
CA CYS A 16 4.48 4.19 -4.96
C CYS A 16 3.12 4.23 -4.25
N GLU A 17 2.54 3.05 -3.97
CA GLU A 17 1.26 2.96 -3.28
C GLU A 17 1.34 3.43 -1.81
N GLN A 18 2.42 3.06 -1.11
CA GLN A 18 2.63 3.42 0.30
C GLN A 18 3.85 4.32 0.47
N LEU A 19 5.05 3.74 0.53
CA LEU A 19 6.27 4.47 0.87
C LEU A 19 7.15 4.64 -0.37
N CYS A 20 7.64 5.86 -0.62
CA CYS A 20 8.76 6.10 -1.51
C CYS A 20 10.02 6.35 -0.69
N LEU A 21 10.99 5.42 -0.79
CA LEU A 21 12.17 5.37 0.06
C LEU A 21 13.42 5.72 -0.73
N GLN A 22 14.36 6.39 -0.05
CA GLN A 22 15.67 6.73 -0.59
C GLN A 22 16.75 6.03 0.23
N GLN A 23 17.67 5.33 -0.43
CA GLN A 23 18.79 4.65 0.21
C GLN A 23 20.11 5.05 -0.44
N MET A 24 21.11 5.37 0.39
CA MET A 24 22.48 5.54 -0.06
C MET A 24 23.13 4.17 -0.24
N VAL A 25 23.55 3.87 -1.46
CA VAL A 25 24.22 2.62 -1.82
C VAL A 25 25.64 2.94 -2.28
N PRO A 26 26.69 2.40 -1.63
CA PRO A 26 28.06 2.68 -2.03
C PRO A 26 28.35 2.19 -3.45
N LEU A 27 29.22 2.90 -4.17
CA LEU A 27 29.68 2.47 -5.49
C LEU A 27 30.59 1.22 -5.34
N PRO A 28 30.41 0.19 -6.20
CA PRO A 28 31.25 -1.00 -6.17
C PRO A 28 32.74 -0.71 -6.38
N GLU A 29 33.05 0.24 -7.26
CA GLU A 29 34.42 0.59 -7.64
C GLU A 29 35.06 1.55 -6.64
N GLU A 30 34.27 2.39 -5.97
CA GLU A 30 34.77 3.42 -5.07
C GLU A 30 33.85 3.57 -3.83
N PRO A 31 34.06 2.78 -2.76
CA PRO A 31 33.13 2.68 -1.63
C PRO A 31 32.97 3.94 -0.77
N LEU A 32 33.79 4.97 -1.01
CA LEU A 32 33.66 6.29 -0.38
C LEU A 32 32.62 7.17 -1.09
N LEU A 33 32.20 6.78 -2.28
CA LEU A 33 31.15 7.43 -3.05
C LEU A 33 29.87 6.60 -2.99
N TYR A 34 28.72 7.27 -3.13
CA TYR A 34 27.40 6.67 -2.96
C TYR A 34 26.45 7.12 -4.07
N ASN A 35 25.61 6.20 -4.52
CA ASN A 35 24.41 6.48 -5.29
C ASN A 35 23.21 6.63 -4.36
N ILE A 36 22.27 7.50 -4.74
CA ILE A 36 20.95 7.56 -4.11
C ILE A 36 20.01 6.71 -4.94
N LEU A 37 19.60 5.56 -4.41
CA LEU A 37 18.58 4.70 -5.01
C LEU A 37 17.22 5.09 -4.45
N MET A 38 16.24 5.24 -5.35
CA MET A 38 14.84 5.48 -5.00
C MET A 38 14.02 4.25 -5.35
N PHE A 39 13.18 3.79 -4.43
CA PHE A 39 12.35 2.60 -4.61
C PHE A 39 11.09 2.65 -3.75
N CYS A 40 10.08 1.88 -4.12
CA CYS A 40 8.87 1.74 -3.32
C CYS A 40 9.04 0.72 -2.21
N GLY A 41 8.47 1.01 -1.04
CA GLY A 41 8.42 0.12 0.12
C GLY A 41 7.01 0.03 0.69
N CYS A 42 6.77 -1.01 1.47
CA CYS A 42 5.52 -1.24 2.16
C CYS A 42 5.77 -1.33 3.67
N ILE A 43 4.73 -1.07 4.47
CA ILE A 43 4.76 -1.31 5.92
C ILE A 43 4.83 -2.82 6.23
N GLU A 44 5.15 -3.18 7.48
CA GLU A 44 5.52 -4.54 7.89
C GLU A 44 4.55 -5.65 7.46
N ASP A 45 3.24 -5.41 7.50
CA ASP A 45 2.21 -6.40 7.13
C ASP A 45 1.90 -6.45 5.62
N TYR A 46 2.70 -5.77 4.79
CA TYR A 46 2.49 -5.67 3.34
C TYR A 46 3.77 -6.03 2.59
N LYS A 47 3.60 -6.76 1.48
CA LYS A 47 4.67 -7.11 0.56
C LYS A 47 4.57 -6.26 -0.69
N LEU A 48 5.72 -5.79 -1.18
CA LEU A 48 5.79 -5.09 -2.46
C LEU A 48 5.41 -6.04 -3.61
N GLY A 49 4.47 -5.58 -4.44
CA GLY A 49 4.02 -6.25 -5.65
C GLY A 49 5.12 -6.41 -6.69
N THR A 50 4.89 -7.28 -7.67
CA THR A 50 5.84 -7.51 -8.77
C THR A 50 6.00 -6.32 -9.71
N ASP A 51 5.05 -5.38 -9.68
CA ASP A 51 5.12 -4.10 -10.36
C ASP A 51 6.11 -3.13 -9.70
N GLY A 52 6.62 -3.47 -8.51
CA GLY A 52 7.56 -2.67 -7.74
C GLY A 52 6.95 -1.38 -7.20
N ARG A 53 5.61 -1.28 -7.16
CA ARG A 53 4.89 -0.04 -6.78
C ARG A 53 3.75 -0.30 -5.82
N SER A 54 2.99 -1.37 -6.05
CA SER A 54 1.85 -1.75 -5.22
C SER A 54 2.25 -2.50 -3.95
N CYS A 55 1.40 -2.45 -2.94
CA CYS A 55 1.57 -3.13 -1.66
C CYS A 55 0.41 -4.10 -1.43
N GLN A 56 0.74 -5.37 -1.23
CA GLN A 56 -0.23 -6.45 -1.03
C GLN A 56 -0.18 -6.91 0.42
N LEU A 57 -1.33 -6.98 1.09
CA LEU A 57 -1.41 -7.49 2.45
C LEU A 57 -0.80 -8.90 2.50
N ILE A 58 0.12 -9.11 3.43
CA ILE A 58 0.69 -10.42 3.74
C ILE A 58 -0.38 -11.14 4.56
N SER A 59 -1.34 -11.78 3.90
CA SER A 59 -2.20 -12.73 4.59
C SER A 59 -1.36 -13.94 5.00
N GLU A 60 -1.54 -14.42 6.23
CA GLU A 60 -1.18 -15.78 6.56
C GLU A 60 -1.94 -16.69 5.59
N SER A 61 -1.20 -17.45 4.77
CA SER A 61 -1.81 -18.49 3.96
C SER A 61 -2.43 -19.48 4.95
N CYS A 62 -3.76 -19.54 5.04
CA CYS A 62 -4.43 -20.51 5.90
C CYS A 62 -3.83 -21.90 5.62
N PRO A 63 -3.12 -22.52 6.58
CA PRO A 63 -2.37 -23.75 6.34
C PRO A 63 -3.29 -24.94 6.04
N GLU A 64 -4.58 -24.80 6.31
CA GLU A 64 -5.60 -25.79 6.02
C GLU A 64 -6.69 -25.08 5.19
N ALA A 65 -6.98 -25.58 4.00
CA ALA A 65 -7.99 -25.06 3.07
C ALA A 65 -9.46 -25.11 3.60
N GLY A 66 -9.65 -25.19 4.92
CA GLY A 66 -10.93 -25.24 5.61
C GLY A 66 -11.19 -24.11 6.61
N ASP A 67 -10.19 -23.27 6.97
CA ASP A 67 -10.36 -22.25 8.02
C ASP A 67 -10.23 -20.79 7.52
N CYS A 68 -9.74 -20.61 6.29
CA CYS A 68 -10.13 -19.44 5.52
C CYS A 68 -11.58 -19.68 5.13
N SER A 69 -12.53 -19.21 5.95
CA SER A 69 -13.90 -19.06 5.48
C SER A 69 -13.81 -18.38 4.13
N GLU A 70 -14.43 -18.99 3.10
CA GLU A 70 -14.80 -18.27 1.87
C GLU A 70 -15.12 -16.83 2.23
N PRO A 71 -14.72 -15.82 1.44
CA PRO A 71 -15.25 -14.49 1.62
C PRO A 71 -16.76 -14.65 1.49
N ARG A 72 -17.43 -14.86 2.63
CA ARG A 72 -18.83 -14.64 2.78
C ARG A 72 -18.92 -13.22 2.25
N GLU A 73 -19.65 -13.06 1.16
CA GLU A 73 -20.16 -11.79 0.70
C GLU A 73 -20.94 -11.21 1.89
N LEU A 74 -20.19 -10.72 2.88
CA LEU A 74 -20.67 -10.06 4.05
C LEU A 74 -21.22 -8.78 3.44
N PRO A 75 -22.52 -8.53 3.57
CA PRO A 75 -23.11 -7.30 3.08
C PRO A 75 -22.21 -6.14 3.56
N MET A 76 -21.73 -5.31 2.62
CA MET A 76 -20.74 -4.23 2.83
C MET A 76 -20.96 -3.44 4.15
N ASN A 77 -22.23 -3.33 4.53
CA ASN A 77 -22.80 -2.79 5.76
C ASN A 77 -22.45 -3.52 7.08
N GLN A 78 -21.66 -4.60 7.07
CA GLN A 78 -21.26 -5.36 8.27
C GLN A 78 -19.75 -5.42 8.49
N THR A 79 -18.95 -4.85 7.59
CA THR A 79 -17.50 -4.74 7.74
C THR A 79 -17.17 -3.42 8.43
N LEU A 80 -16.27 -3.46 9.42
CA LEU A 80 -15.72 -2.27 10.11
C LEU A 80 -15.19 -1.22 9.11
N SER A 81 -14.76 -1.66 7.94
CA SER A 81 -14.35 -0.82 6.81
C SER A 81 -15.49 0.03 6.25
N GLY A 82 -16.73 -0.47 6.16
CA GLY A 82 -17.87 0.28 5.63
C GLY A 82 -18.24 1.49 6.50
N GLU A 83 -18.11 1.37 7.82
CA GLU A 83 -18.37 2.47 8.76
C GLU A 83 -17.30 3.58 8.69
N ILE A 84 -16.07 3.25 8.28
CA ILE A 84 -14.99 4.24 8.09
C ILE A 84 -15.19 5.04 6.79
N PHE A 85 -15.77 4.44 5.76
CA PHE A 85 -16.01 5.11 4.47
C PHE A 85 -17.30 5.93 4.43
N TYR A 86 -18.31 5.56 5.20
CA TYR A 86 -19.58 6.28 5.24
C TYR A 86 -19.61 7.25 6.43
N GLY A 87 -19.20 8.49 6.19
CA GLY A 87 -19.21 9.55 7.19
C GLY A 87 -20.58 9.68 7.88
N TYR A 88 -20.58 9.64 9.21
CA TYR A 88 -21.79 9.76 10.02
C TYR A 88 -22.10 11.24 10.28
N ASN A 89 -23.25 11.74 9.80
CA ASN A 89 -23.69 13.10 10.07
C ASN A 89 -24.45 13.16 11.41
N ASN A 90 -23.85 13.78 12.42
CA ASN A 90 -24.43 13.86 13.76
C ASN A 90 -25.69 14.75 13.84
N HIS A 91 -25.92 15.62 12.84
CA HIS A 91 -27.08 16.50 12.80
C HIS A 91 -28.32 15.81 12.19
N SER A 92 -28.14 14.99 11.15
CA SER A 92 -29.24 14.24 10.52
C SER A 92 -29.41 12.83 11.05
N LYS A 93 -28.45 12.29 11.82
CA LYS A 93 -28.40 10.88 12.26
C LYS A 93 -28.49 9.89 11.10
N GLU A 94 -27.95 10.27 9.95
CA GLU A 94 -27.95 9.46 8.73
C GLU A 94 -26.51 9.16 8.32
N VAL A 95 -26.31 7.95 7.80
CA VAL A 95 -25.05 7.45 7.25
C VAL A 95 -24.98 7.91 5.79
N ALA A 96 -23.96 8.69 5.43
CA ALA A 96 -23.80 9.16 4.06
C ALA A 96 -23.51 7.97 3.14
N THR A 97 -24.29 7.78 2.07
CA THR A 97 -23.97 6.82 1.02
C THR A 97 -22.83 7.42 0.19
N GLY A 98 -21.62 6.91 0.40
CA GLY A 98 -20.39 7.30 -0.29
C GLY A 98 -20.52 7.17 -1.81
N GLN A 99 -19.80 8.05 -2.51
CA GLN A 99 -19.75 8.17 -3.97
C GLN A 99 -18.94 7.06 -4.65
#